data_AF-A0A2H1FHL6-F1
#
_entry.id   AF-A0A2H1FHL6-F1
#
_cell.length_a   1.000
_cell.length_b   1.000
_cell.length_c   1.000
_cell.angle_alpha   90.00
_cell.angle_beta   90.00
_cell.angle_gamma   90.00
#
_symmetry.space_group_name_H-M   'P 1'
#
loop_
_entity.id
_entity.type
_entity.pdbx_description
1 polymer ?
#
loop_
_entity_poly.entity_id
_entity_poly.type
_entity_poly.pdbx_seq_one_letter_code
_entity_poly.pdbx_strand_id
1 'polypeptide(L)'
;MTASVRLRRLNLFCIQYAISPKELVSIGEEDARKLEDLLHDHVSYLESKQYAPRYIDDILKAIKIAIQELMKEKESERYDSLLIDEDNLVLYVKKGWDIVKELSSGRILICKLV
;
A
#
# COMPACT_ATOMS: atom_id res chain seq x y z
N MET A 1 -8.49 15.36 -5.15
CA MET A 1 -8.23 15.01 -3.74
C MET A 1 -6.72 14.88 -3.53
N THR A 2 -6.13 15.64 -2.61
CA THR A 2 -4.67 15.64 -2.35
C THR A 2 -4.25 14.53 -1.39
N ALA A 3 -2.95 14.16 -1.37
CA ALA A 3 -2.42 13.13 -0.48
C ALA A 3 -2.66 13.43 1.02
N SER A 4 -2.53 14.69 1.43
CA SER A 4 -2.80 15.14 2.81
C SER A 4 -4.25 14.91 3.24
N VAL A 5 -5.21 15.12 2.33
CA VAL A 5 -6.63 14.86 2.60
C VAL A 5 -6.90 13.36 2.72
N ARG A 6 -6.19 12.53 1.95
CA ARG A 6 -6.31 11.07 2.06
C ARG A 6 -5.80 10.56 3.41
N LEU A 7 -4.59 10.98 3.81
CA LEU A 7 -3.99 10.61 5.08
C LEU A 7 -4.86 11.02 6.27
N ARG A 8 -5.43 12.24 6.24
CA ARG A 8 -6.35 12.68 7.29
C ARG A 8 -7.58 11.79 7.41
N ARG A 9 -8.18 11.40 6.27
CA ARG A 9 -9.37 10.52 6.25
C ARG A 9 -9.05 9.11 6.73
N LEU A 10 -7.92 8.56 6.28
CA LEU A 10 -7.42 7.29 6.80
C LEU A 10 -7.20 7.37 8.31
N ASN A 11 -6.58 8.44 8.81
CA ASN A 11 -6.32 8.60 10.24
C ASN A 11 -7.62 8.64 11.07
N LEU A 12 -8.67 9.31 10.56
CA LEU A 12 -9.98 9.32 11.22
C LEU A 12 -10.62 7.93 11.27
N PHE A 13 -10.54 7.17 10.17
CA PHE A 13 -10.97 5.77 10.13
C PHE A 13 -10.21 4.93 11.17
N CYS A 14 -8.88 5.00 11.14
CA CYS A 14 -8.00 4.29 12.08
C CYS A 14 -8.33 4.61 13.55
N ILE A 15 -8.56 5.89 13.88
CA ILE A 15 -8.97 6.32 15.22
C ILE A 15 -10.34 5.73 15.60
N GLN A 16 -11.30 5.72 14.67
CA GLN A 16 -12.65 5.22 14.93
C GLN A 16 -12.68 3.72 15.25
N TYR A 17 -11.84 2.93 14.57
CA TYR A 17 -11.78 1.49 14.79
C TYR A 17 -10.70 1.06 15.81
N ALA A 18 -9.93 2.02 16.34
CA ALA A 18 -8.76 1.77 17.17
C ALA A 18 -7.74 0.81 16.52
N ILE A 19 -7.53 0.99 15.21
CA ILE A 19 -6.61 0.19 14.38
C ILE A 19 -5.53 1.12 13.84
N SER A 20 -4.26 0.72 13.89
CA SER A 20 -3.19 1.46 13.22
C SER A 20 -3.20 1.24 11.70
N PRO A 21 -2.69 2.18 10.89
CA PRO A 21 -2.55 1.98 9.45
C PRO A 21 -1.80 0.69 9.07
N LYS A 22 -0.81 0.28 9.89
CA LYS A 22 -0.05 -0.96 9.67
C LYS A 22 -0.87 -2.22 9.95
N GLU A 23 -1.68 -2.21 11.00
CA GLU A 23 -2.61 -3.30 11.31
C GLU A 23 -3.68 -3.41 10.23
N LEU A 24 -4.19 -2.28 9.72
CA LEU A 24 -5.16 -2.28 8.62
C LEU A 24 -4.62 -2.95 7.35
N VAL A 25 -3.36 -2.66 6.99
CA VAL A 25 -2.67 -3.32 5.87
C VAL A 25 -2.48 -4.81 6.14
N SER A 26 -2.10 -5.18 7.36
CA SER A 26 -1.88 -6.58 7.74
C SER A 26 -3.18 -7.38 7.70
N ILE A 27 -4.31 -6.80 8.16
CA ILE A 27 -5.64 -7.40 8.01
C ILE A 27 -5.98 -7.62 6.53
N GLY A 28 -5.69 -6.64 5.67
CA GLY A 28 -5.94 -6.78 4.23
C GLY A 28 -5.07 -7.83 3.54
N GLU A 29 -3.83 -8.03 3.99
CA GLU A 29 -2.92 -9.07 3.47
C GLU A 29 -3.34 -10.47 3.94
N GLU A 30 -3.75 -10.61 5.20
CA GLU A 30 -4.13 -11.90 5.79
C GLU A 30 -5.55 -12.33 5.38
N ASP A 31 -6.49 -11.38 5.35
CA ASP A 31 -7.91 -11.65 5.14
C ASP A 31 -8.61 -10.45 4.47
N ALA A 32 -8.65 -10.50 3.13
CA ALA A 32 -9.33 -9.49 2.32
C ALA A 32 -10.82 -9.32 2.68
N ARG A 33 -11.49 -10.37 3.17
CA ARG A 33 -12.91 -10.30 3.54
C ARG A 33 -13.11 -9.48 4.81
N LYS A 34 -12.25 -9.66 5.82
CA LYS A 34 -12.31 -8.84 7.03
C LYS A 34 -12.09 -7.36 6.73
N LEU A 35 -11.19 -7.03 5.79
CA LEU A 35 -11.01 -5.64 5.37
C LEU A 35 -12.27 -5.11 4.66
N GLU A 36 -12.89 -5.91 3.79
CA GLU A 36 -14.12 -5.55 3.11
C GLU A 36 -15.29 -5.35 4.09
N ASP A 37 -15.46 -6.25 5.05
CA ASP A 37 -16.46 -6.15 6.12
C ASP A 37 -16.27 -4.87 6.96
N LEU A 38 -15.03 -4.55 7.34
CA LEU A 38 -14.70 -3.30 8.06
C LEU A 38 -15.06 -2.04 7.25
N LEU A 39 -14.80 -2.07 5.94
CA LEU A 39 -15.18 -0.96 5.07
C LEU A 39 -16.70 -0.84 4.93
N HIS A 40 -17.42 -1.97 4.82
CA HIS A 40 -18.87 -1.99 4.80
C HIS A 40 -19.47 -1.46 6.10
N ASP A 41 -18.98 -1.90 7.26
CA ASP A 41 -19.40 -1.38 8.57
C ASP A 41 -19.18 0.14 8.66
N HIS A 42 -18.09 0.65 8.09
CA HIS A 42 -17.83 2.08 8.04
C HIS A 42 -18.79 2.84 7.14
N VAL A 43 -19.13 2.27 5.98
CA VAL A 43 -20.17 2.83 5.10
C VAL A 43 -21.50 2.89 5.83
N SER A 44 -21.94 1.78 6.42
CA SER A 44 -23.19 1.72 7.18
C SER A 44 -23.20 2.71 8.35
N TYR A 45 -22.07 2.89 9.03
CA TYR A 45 -21.92 3.92 10.05
C TYR A 45 -22.11 5.33 9.47
N LEU A 46 -21.46 5.67 8.36
CA LEU A 46 -21.58 6.99 7.74
C LEU A 46 -22.99 7.25 7.18
N GLU A 47 -23.63 6.22 6.62
CA GLU A 47 -25.03 6.28 6.19
C GLU A 47 -25.98 6.52 7.37
N SER A 48 -25.75 5.86 8.52
CA SER A 48 -26.53 6.07 9.74
C SER A 48 -26.41 7.51 10.28
N LYS A 49 -25.29 8.18 10.01
CA LYS A 49 -25.04 9.59 10.33
C LYS A 49 -25.57 10.55 9.26
N GLN A 50 -26.25 10.04 8.24
CA GLN A 50 -26.82 10.80 7.12
C GLN A 50 -25.77 11.59 6.31
N TYR A 51 -24.53 11.11 6.24
CA TYR A 51 -23.55 11.69 5.32
C TYR A 51 -23.99 11.52 3.86
N ALA A 52 -23.66 12.51 3.03
CA ALA A 52 -23.99 12.45 1.62
C ALA A 52 -23.27 11.27 0.94
N PRO A 53 -23.94 10.49 0.06
CA PRO A 53 -23.33 9.34 -0.61
C PRO A 53 -22.02 9.67 -1.34
N ARG A 54 -21.95 10.86 -1.95
CA ARG A 54 -20.74 11.37 -2.61
C ARG A 54 -19.57 11.58 -1.64
N TYR A 55 -19.86 12.01 -0.42
CA TYR A 55 -18.86 12.19 0.62
C TYR A 55 -18.34 10.85 1.14
N ILE A 56 -19.22 9.85 1.26
CA ILE A 56 -18.87 8.48 1.65
C ILE A 56 -17.98 7.83 0.59
N ASP A 57 -18.35 7.92 -0.68
CA ASP A 57 -17.53 7.42 -1.80
C ASP A 57 -16.14 8.08 -1.84
N ASP A 58 -16.09 9.39 -1.60
CA ASP A 58 -14.84 10.14 -1.49
C ASP A 58 -13.96 9.69 -0.30
N ILE A 59 -14.55 9.28 0.82
CA ILE A 59 -13.83 8.69 1.97
C ILE A 59 -13.30 7.31 1.62
N LEU A 60 -14.14 6.44 1.05
CA LEU A 60 -13.73 5.09 0.67
C LEU A 60 -12.58 5.10 -0.35
N LYS A 61 -12.67 5.96 -1.36
CA LYS A 61 -11.58 6.16 -2.33
C LYS A 61 -10.29 6.62 -1.65
N ALA A 62 -10.40 7.51 -0.66
CA ALA A 62 -9.24 7.97 0.09
C ALA A 62 -8.57 6.85 0.87
N ILE A 63 -9.36 6.04 1.58
CA ILE A 63 -8.87 4.90 2.37
C ILE A 63 -8.24 3.86 1.45
N LYS A 64 -8.91 3.48 0.36
CA LYS A 64 -8.39 2.51 -0.62
C LYS A 64 -7.05 2.92 -1.20
N ILE A 65 -6.92 4.17 -1.65
CA ILE A 65 -5.66 4.68 -2.21
C ILE A 65 -4.56 4.67 -1.15
N ALA A 66 -4.87 5.09 0.08
CA ALA A 66 -3.88 5.12 1.15
C ALA A 66 -3.41 3.71 1.55
N ILE A 67 -4.30 2.71 1.62
CA ILE A 67 -3.91 1.31 1.84
C ILE A 67 -3.00 0.80 0.71
N GLN A 68 -3.32 1.11 -0.55
CA GLN A 68 -2.48 0.74 -1.70
C GLN A 68 -1.10 1.42 -1.65
N GLU A 69 -1.01 2.68 -1.21
CA GLU A 69 0.26 3.39 -1.01
C GLU A 69 1.09 2.71 0.10
N LEU A 70 0.46 2.37 1.23
CA LEU A 70 1.14 1.69 2.35
C LEU A 70 1.59 0.26 2.00
N MET A 71 0.81 -0.47 1.20
CA MET A 71 1.21 -1.80 0.70
C MET A 71 2.45 -1.70 -0.20
N LYS A 72 2.52 -0.67 -1.06
CA LYS A 72 3.71 -0.43 -1.91
C LYS A 72 4.94 -0.04 -1.08
N GLU A 73 4.76 0.78 -0.04
CA GLU A 73 5.85 1.12 0.87
C GLU A 73 6.38 -0.11 1.61
N LYS A 74 5.49 -0.96 2.14
CA LYS A 74 5.88 -2.21 2.81
C LYS A 74 6.58 -3.19 1.86
N GLU A 75 6.14 -3.29 0.61
CA GLU A 75 6.81 -4.08 -0.42
C GLU A 75 8.22 -3.52 -0.71
N SER A 76 8.37 -2.20 -0.76
CA SER A 76 9.68 -1.55 -0.90
C SER A 76 10.57 -1.69 0.34
N GLU A 77 10.01 -1.85 1.55
CA GLU A 77 10.78 -2.17 2.76
C GLU A 77 11.23 -3.64 2.78
N ARG A 78 10.47 -4.54 2.12
CA ARG A 78 10.77 -5.97 2.04
C ARG A 78 11.90 -6.27 1.07
N TYR A 79 12.11 -5.41 0.08
CA TYR A 79 13.10 -5.60 -0.97
C TYR A 79 13.93 -4.34 -1.18
N ASP A 80 15.24 -4.47 -1.00
CA ASP A 80 16.15 -3.49 -1.55
C ASP A 80 16.14 -3.63 -3.08
N SER A 81 16.12 -2.51 -3.80
CA SER A 81 16.16 -2.49 -5.26
C SER A 81 17.24 -1.56 -5.77
N LEU A 82 17.95 -2.01 -6.81
CA LEU A 82 19.07 -1.29 -7.43
C LEU A 82 18.98 -1.39 -8.95
N LEU A 83 19.35 -0.30 -9.63
CA LEU A 83 19.60 -0.29 -11.06
C LEU A 83 21.10 -0.38 -11.30
N ILE A 84 21.52 -1.43 -11.98
CA ILE A 84 22.93 -1.69 -12.31
C ILE A 84 23.11 -1.82 -13.82
N ASP A 85 24.35 -1.76 -14.28
CA ASP A 85 24.75 -2.18 -15.62
C ASP A 85 25.03 -3.70 -15.65
N GLU A 86 25.26 -4.22 -16.85
CA GLU A 86 25.60 -5.62 -17.08
C GLU A 86 26.94 -6.02 -16.43
N ASP A 87 27.92 -5.10 -16.42
CA ASP A 87 29.25 -5.33 -15.85
C ASP A 87 29.20 -5.68 -14.35
N ASN A 88 28.25 -5.09 -13.63
CA ASN A 88 28.05 -5.32 -12.20
C ASN A 88 27.10 -6.49 -11.88
N LEU A 89 26.40 -7.06 -12.88
CA LEU A 89 25.36 -8.07 -12.66
C LEU A 89 25.86 -9.30 -11.91
N VAL A 90 26.96 -9.87 -12.39
CA VAL A 90 27.53 -11.10 -11.82
C VAL A 90 27.92 -10.91 -10.35
N LEU A 91 28.40 -9.72 -9.99
CA LEU A 91 28.76 -9.39 -8.60
C LEU A 91 27.52 -9.39 -7.69
N TYR A 92 26.42 -8.79 -8.11
CA TYR A 92 25.21 -8.70 -7.30
C TYR A 92 24.44 -10.02 -7.22
N VAL A 93 24.35 -10.77 -8.32
CA VAL A 93 23.73 -12.12 -8.30
C VAL A 93 24.47 -13.03 -7.32
N LYS A 94 25.81 -13.00 -7.30
CA LYS A 94 26.62 -13.74 -6.30
C LYS A 94 26.36 -13.31 -4.85
N LYS A 95 25.91 -12.08 -4.61
CA LYS A 95 25.55 -11.55 -3.29
C LYS A 95 24.10 -11.88 -2.89
N GLY A 96 23.41 -12.71 -3.68
CA GLY A 96 22.03 -13.13 -3.44
C GLY A 96 20.99 -12.09 -3.85
N TRP A 97 21.28 -11.30 -4.89
CA TRP A 97 20.29 -10.44 -5.54
C TRP A 97 19.66 -11.16 -6.73
N ASP A 98 18.36 -10.97 -6.91
CA ASP A 98 17.57 -11.54 -8.00
C ASP A 98 17.35 -10.52 -9.12
N ILE A 99 17.30 -11.00 -10.37
CA ILE A 99 17.07 -10.16 -11.55
C ILE A 99 15.56 -9.97 -11.73
N VAL A 100 15.11 -8.72 -11.75
CA VAL A 100 13.68 -8.39 -11.93
C VAL A 100 13.38 -8.09 -13.40
N LYS A 101 14.15 -7.17 -14.00
CA LYS A 101 13.87 -6.68 -15.35
C LYS A 101 15.06 -5.98 -15.99
N GLU A 102 15.30 -6.23 -17.27
CA GLU A 102 16.18 -5.43 -18.10
C GLU A 102 15.40 -4.29 -18.78
N LEU A 103 15.95 -3.08 -18.76
CA LEU A 103 15.40 -1.91 -19.40
C LEU A 103 15.99 -1.73 -20.80
N SER A 104 15.23 -1.11 -21.70
CA SER A 104 15.69 -0.78 -23.06
C SER A 104 16.92 0.16 -23.10
N SER A 105 17.30 0.74 -21.96
CA SER A 105 18.52 1.52 -21.80
C SER A 105 19.78 0.67 -21.51
N GLY A 106 19.68 -0.66 -21.47
CA GLY A 106 20.76 -1.57 -21.08
C GLY A 106 21.06 -1.60 -19.57
N ARG A 107 20.17 -1.04 -18.74
CA ARG A 107 20.27 -1.15 -17.27
C ARG A 107 19.38 -2.29 -16.78
N ILE A 108 19.81 -2.93 -15.71
CA ILE A 108 19.13 -4.09 -15.12
C ILE A 108 18.65 -3.71 -13.72
N LEU A 109 17.35 -3.88 -13.49
CA LEU A 109 16.75 -3.78 -12.17
C LEU A 109 16.93 -5.12 -11.44
N ILE A 110 17.60 -5.07 -10.30
CA ILE A 110 17.79 -6.18 -9.38
C ILE A 110 17.11 -5.89 -8.04
N CYS A 111 16.67 -6.94 -7.34
CA CYS A 111 16.15 -6.82 -5.99
C CYS A 111 16.77 -7.84 -5.02
N LYS A 112 16.69 -7.57 -3.72
CA LYS A 112 17.10 -8.50 -2.68
C LYS A 112 16.17 -8.37 -1.47
N LEU A 113 15.73 -9.50 -0.95
CA LEU A 113 14.93 -9.55 0.29
C LEU A 113 15.79 -9.05 1.47
N VAL A 114 15.25 -8.09 2.24
CA VAL A 114 15.90 -7.50 3.43
C VAL A 114 15.55 -8.29 4.69
#